data_AF-A0A3M0WMS3-F1
#
_entry.id   AF-A0A3M0WMS3-F1
#
_cell.length_a   1.000
_cell.length_b   1.000
_cell.length_c   1.000
_cell.angle_alpha   90.00
_cell.angle_beta   90.00
_cell.angle_gamma   90.00
#
_symmetry.space_group_name_H-M   'P 1'
#
loop_
_entity.id
_entity.type
_entity.pdbx_description
1 polymer ?
#
loop_
_entity_poly.entity_id
_entity_poly.type
_entity_poly.pdbx_seq_one_letter_code
_entity_poly.pdbx_strand_id
1 'polypeptide(L)'
;MKVNNVPNTAYVKAPKVTPKDSPKPQQTKIEDKLQISSEAKHKLNDLNNKKINEIRANIAEGKYNSDEVIDKVAEKILADFDNDGD
;
A
#
# COMPACT_ATOMS: atom_id res chain seq x y z
N MET A 1 6.59 -46.99 62.83
CA MET A 1 6.31 -46.42 61.49
C MET A 1 4.81 -46.48 61.24
N LYS A 2 4.19 -45.39 60.79
CA LYS A 2 2.78 -45.37 60.37
C LYS A 2 2.76 -45.21 58.85
N VAL A 3 2.16 -46.15 58.13
CA VAL A 3 1.95 -46.07 56.68
C VAL A 3 0.53 -45.59 56.43
N ASN A 4 0.38 -44.46 55.72
CA ASN A 4 -0.92 -43.93 55.37
C ASN A 4 -1.38 -44.56 54.04
N ASN A 5 -2.55 -45.20 54.07
CA ASN A 5 -3.17 -45.85 52.92
C ASN A 5 -3.83 -44.78 52.05
N VAL A 6 -3.29 -44.49 50.86
CA VAL A 6 -3.88 -43.55 49.91
C VAL A 6 -4.82 -44.32 48.97
N PRO A 7 -6.10 -43.94 48.83
CA PRO A 7 -7.02 -44.60 47.91
C PRO A 7 -6.67 -44.24 46.45
N ASN A 8 -6.50 -45.27 45.62
CA ASN A 8 -6.30 -45.13 44.18
C ASN A 8 -7.64 -44.82 43.51
N THR A 9 -7.88 -43.55 43.14
CA THR A 9 -9.06 -43.17 42.36
C THR A 9 -8.79 -43.45 40.88
N ALA A 10 -9.42 -44.50 40.36
CA ALA A 10 -9.39 -44.83 38.94
C ALA A 10 -9.87 -43.63 38.08
N TYR A 11 -9.08 -43.26 37.08
CA TYR A 11 -9.43 -42.21 36.12
C TYR A 11 -10.68 -42.61 35.32
N VAL A 12 -11.79 -41.91 35.55
CA VAL A 12 -12.98 -41.99 34.70
C VAL A 12 -12.77 -41.07 33.50
N LYS A 13 -12.74 -41.63 32.29
CA LYS A 13 -12.60 -40.89 31.03
C LYS A 13 -13.83 -40.02 30.81
N ALA A 14 -13.64 -38.70 30.63
CA ALA A 14 -14.73 -37.78 30.31
C ALA A 14 -15.37 -38.09 28.93
N PRO A 15 -16.69 -37.92 28.77
CA PRO A 15 -17.36 -38.14 27.49
C PRO A 15 -16.91 -37.10 26.44
N LYS A 16 -16.65 -37.57 25.21
CA LYS A 16 -16.31 -36.71 24.06
C LYS A 16 -17.48 -35.79 23.75
N VAL A 17 -17.29 -34.48 23.93
CA VAL A 17 -18.19 -33.46 23.37
C VAL A 17 -17.97 -33.39 21.85
N THR A 18 -19.03 -33.60 21.08
CA THR A 18 -19.05 -33.34 19.63
C THR A 18 -19.06 -31.82 19.39
N PRO A 19 -18.24 -31.27 18.46
CA PRO A 19 -18.23 -29.83 18.22
C PRO A 19 -19.56 -29.37 17.64
N LYS A 20 -20.22 -28.46 18.36
CA LYS A 20 -21.36 -27.68 17.88
C LYS A 20 -20.82 -26.65 16.88
N ASP A 21 -21.46 -26.55 15.72
CA ASP A 21 -21.12 -25.61 14.64
C ASP A 21 -20.78 -24.22 15.19
N SER A 22 -19.49 -23.89 15.15
CA SER A 22 -19.01 -22.54 15.46
C SER A 22 -19.17 -21.70 14.19
N PRO A 23 -19.78 -20.50 14.24
CA PRO A 23 -19.75 -19.61 13.10
C PRO A 23 -18.29 -19.29 12.80
N LYS A 24 -17.88 -19.61 11.57
CA LYS A 24 -16.55 -19.37 11.03
C LYS A 24 -16.19 -17.89 11.29
N PRO A 25 -15.15 -17.56 12.07
CA PRO A 25 -14.73 -16.17 12.18
C PRO A 25 -14.33 -15.72 10.78
N GLN A 26 -15.04 -14.72 10.25
CA GLN A 26 -14.60 -14.01 9.06
C GLN A 26 -13.25 -13.41 9.42
N GLN A 27 -12.17 -14.01 8.93
CA GLN A 27 -10.84 -13.44 9.01
C GLN A 27 -10.90 -12.13 8.26
N THR A 28 -11.01 -11.02 8.99
CA THR A 28 -10.70 -9.71 8.44
C THR A 28 -9.25 -9.78 8.00
N LYS A 29 -8.99 -9.70 6.69
CA LYS A 29 -7.66 -9.43 6.18
C LYS A 29 -7.20 -8.14 6.87
N ILE A 30 -6.28 -8.28 7.83
CA ILE A 30 -5.56 -7.14 8.39
C ILE A 30 -4.56 -6.75 7.30
N GLU A 31 -5.04 -5.97 6.33
CA GLU A 31 -4.15 -5.22 5.46
C GLU A 31 -3.59 -4.10 6.32
N ASP A 32 -2.30 -4.16 6.64
CA ASP A 32 -1.59 -3.06 7.28
C ASP A 32 -1.59 -1.86 6.31
N LYS A 33 -2.60 -1.01 6.43
CA LYS A 33 -2.74 0.20 5.61
C LYS A 33 -1.92 1.31 6.25
N LEU A 34 -0.87 1.74 5.57
CA LEU A 34 -0.19 3.00 5.90
C LEU A 34 -1.17 4.15 5.73
N GLN A 35 -1.56 4.79 6.84
CA GLN A 35 -2.41 5.97 6.81
C GLN A 35 -1.56 7.23 6.62
N ILE A 36 -1.67 7.85 5.46
CA ILE A 36 -1.07 9.16 5.19
C ILE A 36 -1.92 10.22 5.90
N SER A 37 -1.29 11.09 6.71
CA SER A 37 -1.98 12.17 7.40
C SER A 37 -2.68 13.12 6.42
N SER A 38 -3.79 13.71 6.85
CA SER A 38 -4.53 14.71 6.07
C SER A 38 -3.64 15.89 5.67
N GLU A 39 -2.77 16.34 6.59
CA GLU A 39 -1.79 17.40 6.33
C GLU A 39 -0.79 17.03 5.23
N ALA A 40 -0.29 15.79 5.21
CA ALA A 40 0.65 15.34 4.20
C ALA A 40 0.00 15.30 2.81
N LYS A 41 -1.26 14.86 2.72
CA LYS A 41 -2.02 14.91 1.47
C LYS A 41 -2.23 16.34 0.98
N HIS A 42 -2.53 17.27 1.89
CA HIS A 42 -2.71 18.68 1.55
C HIS A 42 -1.41 19.29 1.02
N LYS A 43 -0.28 19.07 1.71
CA LYS A 43 1.03 19.56 1.27
C LYS A 43 1.42 19.01 -0.11
N LEU A 44 1.10 17.75 -0.41
CA LEU A 44 1.33 17.18 -1.73
C LEU A 44 0.52 17.92 -2.81
N ASN A 45 -0.74 18.23 -2.53
CA ASN A 45 -1.58 19.00 -3.46
C ASN A 45 -1.05 20.41 -3.66
N ASP A 46 -0.59 21.09 -2.60
CA ASP A 46 0.00 22.42 -2.71
C ASP A 46 1.28 22.43 -3.55
N LEU A 47 2.14 21.43 -3.36
CA LEU A 47 3.35 21.26 -4.17
C LEU A 47 3.04 21.00 -5.64
N ASN A 48 2.04 20.17 -5.92
CA ASN A 48 1.59 19.91 -7.29
C ASN A 48 1.03 21.17 -7.93
N ASN A 49 0.19 21.92 -7.21
CA ASN A 49 -0.35 23.19 -7.68
C ASN A 49 0.75 24.23 -7.94
N LYS A 50 1.77 24.29 -7.08
CA LYS A 50 2.92 25.18 -7.27
C LYS A 50 3.68 24.84 -8.56
N LYS A 51 4.02 23.57 -8.77
CA LYS A 51 4.70 23.12 -10.00
C LYS A 51 3.88 23.39 -11.25
N ILE A 52 2.57 23.13 -11.21
CA ILE A 52 1.69 23.40 -12.35
C ILE A 52 1.66 24.90 -12.66
N ASN A 53 1.60 25.76 -11.65
CA ASN A 53 1.61 27.21 -11.84
C ASN A 53 2.94 27.71 -12.41
N GLU A 54 4.07 27.15 -11.97
CA GLU A 54 5.40 27.45 -12.54
C GLU A 54 5.47 27.05 -14.02
N ILE A 55 4.98 25.87 -14.38
CA ILE A 55 4.94 25.42 -15.78
C ILE A 55 4.05 26.35 -16.62
N ARG A 56 2.86 26.71 -16.11
CA ARG A 56 1.96 27.66 -16.80
C ARG A 56 2.62 29.01 -17.03
N ALA A 57 3.35 29.53 -16.03
CA ALA A 57 4.10 30.77 -16.17
C ALA A 57 5.19 30.66 -17.23
N ASN A 58 5.97 29.58 -17.21
CA ASN A 58 7.02 29.35 -18.20
C ASN A 58 6.48 29.22 -19.64
N ILE A 59 5.29 28.61 -19.82
CA ILE A 59 4.59 28.56 -21.11
C ILE A 59 4.17 29.98 -21.55
N ALA A 60 3.55 30.75 -20.65
CA ALA A 60 3.10 32.11 -20.96
C ALA A 60 4.27 33.06 -21.30
N GLU A 61 5.42 32.87 -20.66
CA GLU A 61 6.66 33.59 -20.95
C GLU A 61 7.36 33.10 -22.22
N GLY A 62 6.86 32.04 -22.87
CA GLY A 62 7.45 31.48 -24.08
C GLY A 62 8.81 30.81 -23.87
N LYS A 63 9.15 30.42 -22.63
CA LYS A 63 10.47 29.81 -22.31
C LYS A 63 10.74 28.51 -23.06
N TYR A 64 9.70 27.84 -23.57
CA TYR A 64 9.82 26.61 -24.34
C TYR A 64 9.84 26.83 -25.86
N ASN A 65 9.77 28.09 -26.31
CA ASN A 65 9.70 28.42 -27.74
C ASN A 65 11.07 28.63 -28.39
N SER A 66 12.18 28.38 -27.67
CA SER A 66 13.51 28.47 -28.29
C SER A 66 13.75 27.26 -29.19
N ASP A 67 14.40 27.51 -30.33
CA ASP A 67 14.70 26.48 -31.32
C ASP A 67 15.46 25.29 -30.70
N GLU A 68 16.41 25.55 -29.80
CA GLU A 68 17.16 24.51 -29.10
C GLU A 68 16.26 23.56 -28.27
N VAL A 69 15.21 24.09 -27.63
CA VAL A 69 14.28 23.28 -26.83
C VAL A 69 13.38 22.46 -27.75
N ILE A 70 12.92 23.07 -28.84
CA ILE A 70 12.07 22.42 -29.84
C ILE A 70 12.82 21.25 -30.49
N ASP A 71 14.06 21.47 -30.91
CA ASP A 71 14.90 20.46 -31.54
C ASP A 71 15.15 19.27 -30.61
N LYS A 72 15.52 19.52 -29.35
CA LYS A 72 15.72 18.47 -28.34
C LYS A 72 14.46 17.66 -28.05
N VAL A 73 13.29 18.31 -28.07
CA VAL A 73 12.01 17.62 -27.89
C VAL A 73 11.69 16.76 -29.11
N ALA A 74 11.90 17.30 -30.32
CA ALA A 74 11.70 16.56 -31.57
C ALA A 74 12.60 15.31 -31.66
N GLU A 75 13.89 15.45 -31.31
CA GLU A 75 14.83 14.33 -31.27
C GLU A 75 14.37 13.21 -30.31
N LYS A 76 13.92 13.57 -29.11
CA LYS A 76 13.41 12.58 -28.15
C LYS A 76 12.15 11.88 -28.63
N ILE A 77 11.22 12.62 -29.21
CA ILE A 77 9.98 12.05 -29.74
C ILE A 77 10.31 11.04 -30.85
N LEU A 78 11.22 11.38 -31.76
CA LEU A 78 11.67 10.48 -32.81
C LEU A 78 12.33 9.22 -32.23
N ALA A 79 13.21 9.37 -31.24
CA ALA A 79 13.86 8.24 -30.58
C ALA A 79 12.85 7.30 -29.90
N ASP A 80 11.80 7.82 -29.25
CA ASP A 80 10.77 7.00 -28.63
C ASP A 80 10.00 6.17 -29.68
N PHE A 81 9.67 6.76 -30.84
CA PHE A 81 9.03 6.04 -31.94
C PHE A 81 9.90 4.94 -32.56
N ASP A 82 11.22 5.17 -32.64
CA ASP A 82 12.16 4.18 -33.17
C ASP A 82 12.37 3.00 -32.19
N ASN A 83 12.22 3.22 -30.88
CA ASN A 83 12.41 2.21 -29.84
C ASN A 83 11.15 1.39 -29.53
N ASP A 84 9.95 1.90 -29.80
CA ASP A 84 8.68 1.18 -29.62
C ASP A 84 8.30 0.29 -30.83
N GLY A 85 9.20 0.19 -31.84
CA GLY A 85 9.00 -0.55 -33.08
C GLY A 85 9.57 -1.97 -33.14
N ASP A 86 10.07 -2.53 -32.03
CA ASP A 86 10.62 -3.90 -31.92
C ASP A 86 9.78 -4.81 -31.01
#